data_AF-A0A957V4Y8-F1
#
_entry.id   AF-A0A957V4Y8-F1
#
_cell.length_a   1.000
_cell.length_b   1.000
_cell.length_c   1.000
_cell.angle_alpha   90.00
_cell.angle_beta   90.00
_cell.angle_gamma   90.00
#
_symmetry.space_group_name_H-M   'P 1'
#
loop_
_entity.id
_entity.type
_entity.pdbx_description
1 polymer ?
#
loop_
_entity_poly.entity_id
_entity_poly.type
_entity_poly.pdbx_seq_one_letter_code
_entity_poly.pdbx_strand_id
1 'polypeptide(L)'
;VTGFLLVPLILVGLAATLMSDARRTEDRAVPWSWLVGLLALLPLAISVALFRSLAARYILFILPALYVLAAGGIVWLGRQSRLLGAAGAGLALVPALLGIQYYFGPYVKSEYREMAAFLAANRHPDEAIMLYAPRQHLLAKYYLPEVAEFATAPAVDLPPFWPINAPPVVPEEMDGVVQELLRGHPALWLVVTAEDEVDAGEFVPKYLTAVAYKETCWEWLDVDLCRFVSPHFQTPDTTTALDERFNDELILTGASIMAPPEN
;
A
#
# COMPACT_ATOMS: atom_id res chain seq x y z
N VAL A 1 18.57 4.76 -3.12
CA VAL A 1 19.68 5.58 -3.69
C VAL A 1 21.07 5.09 -3.23
N THR A 2 21.25 4.70 -1.98
CA THR A 2 22.56 4.27 -1.43
C THR A 2 23.08 2.92 -1.96
N GLY A 3 22.19 2.04 -2.44
CA GLY A 3 22.58 0.75 -3.04
C GLY A 3 23.48 0.87 -4.28
N PHE A 4 23.46 2.02 -4.98
CA PHE A 4 24.33 2.25 -6.14
C PHE A 4 25.82 2.33 -5.76
N LEU A 5 26.16 2.54 -4.48
CA LEU A 5 27.54 2.57 -3.99
C LEU A 5 28.27 1.23 -4.17
N LEU A 6 27.54 0.11 -4.27
CA LEU A 6 28.13 -1.21 -4.51
C LEU A 6 28.43 -1.48 -5.99
N VAL A 7 27.84 -0.72 -6.92
CA VAL A 7 27.97 -0.98 -8.37
C VAL A 7 29.44 -1.01 -8.83
N PRO A 8 30.32 -0.07 -8.45
CA PRO A 8 31.73 -0.14 -8.85
C PRO A 8 32.43 -1.41 -8.37
N LEU A 9 32.14 -1.86 -7.14
CA LEU A 9 32.72 -3.08 -6.58
C LEU A 9 32.22 -4.34 -7.29
N ILE A 10 30.93 -4.36 -7.64
CA ILE A 10 30.31 -5.45 -8.41
C ILE A 10 30.95 -5.52 -9.81
N LEU A 11 31.14 -4.38 -10.48
CA LEU A 11 31.78 -4.33 -11.80
C LEU A 11 33.25 -4.78 -11.75
N VAL A 12 34.01 -4.35 -10.73
CA VAL A 12 35.40 -4.79 -10.53
C VAL A 12 35.46 -6.29 -10.22
N GLY A 13 34.54 -6.80 -9.39
CA GLY A 13 34.42 -8.22 -9.10
C GLY A 13 34.12 -9.04 -10.35
N LEU A 14 33.19 -8.59 -11.18
CA LEU A 14 32.85 -9.21 -12.45
C LEU A 14 34.05 -9.19 -13.43
N ALA A 15 34.75 -8.06 -13.56
CA ALA A 15 35.94 -7.97 -14.38
C ALA A 15 37.04 -8.92 -13.87
N ALA A 16 37.23 -9.00 -12.55
CA ALA A 16 38.22 -9.88 -11.94
C ALA A 16 37.92 -11.37 -12.20
N THR A 17 36.65 -11.79 -12.14
CA THR A 17 36.27 -13.18 -12.47
C THR A 17 36.47 -13.47 -13.94
N LEU A 18 36.06 -12.58 -14.85
CA LEU A 18 36.27 -12.73 -16.30
C LEU A 18 37.76 -12.80 -16.67
N MET A 19 38.60 -11.96 -16.07
CA MET A 19 40.06 -11.99 -16.30
C MET A 19 40.72 -13.25 -15.76
N SER A 20 40.20 -13.83 -14.68
CA SER A 20 40.72 -15.09 -14.13
C SER A 20 40.38 -16.31 -14.99
N ASP A 21 39.18 -16.34 -15.58
CA ASP A 21 38.76 -17.43 -16.48
C ASP A 21 39.46 -17.33 -17.85
N ALA A 22 39.71 -16.12 -18.37
CA ALA A 22 40.51 -15.92 -19.59
C ALA A 22 41.97 -16.40 -19.46
N ARG A 23 42.49 -16.56 -18.24
CA ARG A 23 43.83 -17.13 -17.99
C ARG A 23 43.81 -18.66 -17.83
N ARG A 24 42.62 -19.28 -17.72
CA ARG A 24 42.42 -20.71 -17.46
C ARG A 24 41.95 -21.52 -18.69
N THR A 25 41.87 -20.91 -19.86
CA THR A 25 41.27 -21.42 -21.11
C THR A 25 41.96 -22.65 -21.75
N GLU A 26 42.69 -23.48 -21.01
CA GLU A 26 43.15 -24.79 -21.51
C GLU A 26 42.15 -25.94 -21.24
N ASP A 27 41.20 -25.79 -20.30
CA ASP A 27 40.20 -26.83 -19.99
C ASP A 27 38.78 -26.49 -20.50
N ARG A 28 38.12 -27.46 -21.15
CA ARG A 28 36.76 -27.40 -21.75
C ARG A 28 35.60 -27.20 -20.76
N ALA A 29 35.86 -26.77 -19.52
CA ALA A 29 34.82 -26.54 -18.53
C ALA A 29 34.15 -25.17 -18.76
N VAL A 30 32.82 -25.11 -18.59
CA VAL A 30 32.08 -23.84 -18.65
C VAL A 30 32.64 -22.88 -17.58
N PRO A 31 33.10 -21.67 -17.95
CA PRO A 31 33.72 -20.74 -17.02
C PRO A 31 32.74 -20.34 -15.92
N TRP A 32 33.16 -20.52 -14.67
CA TRP A 32 32.34 -20.23 -13.48
C TRP A 32 31.95 -18.75 -13.42
N SER A 33 32.75 -17.86 -14.01
CA SER A 33 32.44 -16.43 -14.13
C SER A 33 31.17 -16.16 -14.93
N TRP A 34 30.86 -17.00 -15.93
CA TRP A 34 29.65 -16.88 -16.74
C TRP A 34 28.41 -17.21 -15.93
N LEU A 35 28.45 -18.27 -15.11
CA LEU A 35 27.36 -18.62 -14.21
C LEU A 35 27.10 -17.54 -13.16
N VAL A 36 28.16 -17.01 -12.53
CA VAL A 36 28.01 -15.94 -11.53
C VAL A 36 27.52 -14.63 -12.18
N GLY A 37 28.03 -14.28 -13.36
CA GLY A 37 27.58 -13.13 -14.12
C GLY A 37 26.12 -13.25 -14.53
N LEU A 38 25.69 -14.40 -15.03
CA LEU A 38 24.32 -14.65 -15.46
C LEU A 38 23.36 -14.70 -14.26
N LEU A 39 23.76 -15.33 -13.15
CA LEU A 39 23.00 -15.38 -11.90
C LEU A 39 22.82 -13.99 -11.26
N ALA A 40 23.79 -13.09 -11.41
CA ALA A 40 23.71 -11.73 -10.87
C ALA A 40 22.98 -10.76 -11.81
N LEU A 41 23.26 -10.82 -13.11
CA LEU A 41 22.75 -9.85 -14.09
C LEU A 41 21.34 -10.18 -14.57
N LEU A 42 21.00 -11.46 -14.73
CA LEU A 42 19.69 -11.85 -15.25
C LEU A 42 18.55 -11.40 -14.31
N PRO A 43 18.56 -11.67 -13.00
CA PRO A 43 17.42 -11.31 -12.18
C PRO A 43 17.46 -9.83 -11.76
N LEU A 44 18.62 -9.17 -11.85
CA LEU A 44 18.70 -7.70 -11.83
C LEU A 44 17.99 -7.10 -13.06
N ALA A 45 18.27 -7.60 -14.25
CA ALA A 45 17.61 -7.15 -15.48
C ALA A 45 16.10 -7.42 -15.44
N ILE A 46 15.68 -8.59 -14.95
CA ILE A 46 14.25 -8.92 -14.72
C ILE A 46 13.63 -7.94 -13.71
N SER A 47 14.32 -7.65 -12.60
CA SER A 47 13.83 -6.72 -11.57
C SER A 47 13.68 -5.28 -12.10
N VAL A 48 14.59 -4.84 -12.97
CA VAL A 48 14.49 -3.52 -13.63
C VAL A 48 13.36 -3.51 -14.67
N ALA A 49 13.25 -4.54 -15.50
CA ALA A 49 12.21 -4.63 -16.53
C ALA A 49 10.80 -4.73 -15.94
N LEU A 50 10.67 -5.34 -14.75
CA LEU A 50 9.39 -5.58 -14.07
C LEU A 50 9.22 -4.68 -12.83
N PHE A 51 9.94 -3.57 -12.74
CA PHE A 51 9.97 -2.69 -11.56
C PHE A 51 8.57 -2.20 -11.11
N ARG A 52 7.64 -2.00 -12.05
CA ARG A 52 6.26 -1.59 -11.76
C ARG A 52 5.39 -2.68 -11.13
N SER A 53 5.72 -3.97 -11.31
CA SER A 53 4.91 -5.10 -10.83
C SER A 53 5.60 -5.96 -9.77
N LEU A 54 6.92 -5.87 -9.64
CA LEU A 54 7.74 -6.78 -8.83
C LEU A 54 8.64 -5.98 -7.85
N ALA A 55 7.97 -5.21 -6.99
CA ALA A 55 8.54 -4.36 -5.94
C ALA A 55 9.52 -5.10 -5.03
N ALA A 56 10.76 -4.60 -4.88
CA ALA A 56 11.81 -4.85 -3.87
C ALA A 56 12.15 -6.30 -3.44
N ARG A 57 11.17 -7.19 -3.22
CA ARG A 57 11.31 -8.57 -2.77
C ARG A 57 12.13 -9.46 -3.70
N TYR A 58 12.20 -9.15 -5.00
CA TYR A 58 13.03 -9.93 -5.92
C TYR A 58 14.52 -9.60 -5.81
N ILE A 59 14.85 -8.40 -5.32
CA ILE A 59 16.23 -8.01 -5.05
C ILE A 59 16.82 -8.93 -3.96
N LEU A 60 16.02 -9.36 -2.97
CA LEU A 60 16.46 -10.28 -1.92
C LEU A 60 17.02 -11.60 -2.47
N PHE A 61 16.48 -12.12 -3.58
CA PHE A 61 16.98 -13.37 -4.18
C PHE A 61 18.34 -13.19 -4.86
N ILE A 62 18.66 -12.00 -5.37
CA ILE A 62 19.95 -11.72 -6.01
C ILE A 62 21.01 -11.17 -5.07
N LEU A 63 20.63 -10.68 -3.88
CA LEU A 63 21.56 -10.11 -2.91
C LEU A 63 22.78 -11.00 -2.65
N PRO A 64 22.66 -12.33 -2.44
CA PRO A 64 23.84 -13.18 -2.22
C PRO A 64 24.84 -13.12 -3.38
N ALA A 65 24.36 -13.16 -4.63
CA ALA A 65 25.22 -13.09 -5.81
C ALA A 65 25.92 -11.73 -5.94
N LEU A 66 25.18 -10.64 -5.66
CA LEU A 66 25.74 -9.29 -5.66
C LEU A 66 26.81 -9.12 -4.57
N TYR A 67 26.61 -9.70 -3.39
CA TYR A 67 27.60 -9.68 -2.31
C TYR A 67 28.86 -10.48 -2.63
N VAL A 68 28.72 -11.65 -3.28
CA VAL A 68 29.88 -12.43 -3.74
C VAL A 68 30.71 -11.64 -4.76
N LEU A 69 30.06 -10.97 -5.72
CA LEU A 69 30.76 -10.12 -6.68
C LEU A 69 31.44 -8.93 -6.03
N ALA A 70 30.74 -8.22 -5.13
CA ALA A 70 31.33 -7.10 -4.40
C ALA A 70 32.54 -7.54 -3.55
N ALA A 71 32.42 -8.67 -2.83
CA ALA A 71 33.51 -9.24 -2.05
C ALA A 71 34.69 -9.65 -2.95
N GLY A 72 34.42 -10.25 -4.12
CA GLY A 72 35.44 -10.55 -5.12
C GLY A 72 36.19 -9.31 -5.59
N GLY A 73 35.48 -8.21 -5.84
CA GLY A 73 36.07 -6.92 -6.20
C GLY A 73 36.97 -6.36 -5.10
N ILE A 74 36.52 -6.41 -3.83
CA ILE A 74 37.30 -5.97 -2.66
C ILE A 74 38.58 -6.80 -2.52
N VAL A 75 38.48 -8.14 -2.62
CA VAL A 75 39.64 -9.04 -2.51
C VAL A 75 40.64 -8.78 -3.64
N TRP A 76 40.15 -8.57 -4.87
CA TRP A 76 41.01 -8.26 -6.01
C TRP A 76 41.75 -6.93 -5.82
N LEU A 77 41.05 -5.87 -5.40
CA LEU A 77 41.66 -4.57 -5.08
C LEU A 77 42.69 -4.70 -3.94
N GLY A 78 42.38 -5.48 -2.91
CA GLY A 78 43.27 -5.75 -1.77
C GLY A 78 44.55 -6.48 -2.15
N ARG A 79 44.50 -7.35 -3.17
CA ARG A 79 45.70 -8.00 -3.74
C ARG A 79 46.61 -7.03 -4.48
N GLN A 80 46.05 -5.96 -5.08
CA GLN A 80 46.85 -4.91 -5.73
C GLN A 80 47.40 -3.90 -4.71
N SER A 81 46.59 -3.50 -3.74
CA SER A 81 46.98 -2.59 -2.66
C SER A 81 46.07 -2.78 -1.45
N ARG A 82 46.66 -2.92 -0.25
CA ARG A 82 45.92 -3.00 1.01
C ARG A 82 45.01 -1.79 1.24
N LEU A 83 45.45 -0.59 0.80
CA LEU A 83 44.65 0.64 0.91
C LEU A 83 43.41 0.59 0.03
N LEU A 84 43.52 0.07 -1.20
CA LEU A 84 42.36 -0.06 -2.11
C LEU A 84 41.37 -1.11 -1.60
N GLY A 85 41.86 -2.22 -1.05
CA GLY A 85 40.99 -3.21 -0.39
C GLY A 85 40.25 -2.63 0.81
N ALA A 86 40.95 -1.87 1.67
CA ALA A 86 40.34 -1.18 2.81
C ALA A 86 39.31 -0.13 2.38
N ALA A 87 39.61 0.66 1.34
CA ALA A 87 38.68 1.63 0.77
C ALA A 87 37.43 0.95 0.20
N GLY A 88 37.59 -0.18 -0.50
CA GLY A 88 36.47 -0.98 -1.01
C GLY A 88 35.60 -1.57 0.11
N ALA A 89 36.21 -2.07 1.18
CA ALA A 89 35.48 -2.54 2.36
C ALA A 89 34.73 -1.39 3.06
N GLY A 90 35.35 -0.21 3.21
CA GLY A 90 34.71 0.98 3.73
C GLY A 90 33.52 1.42 2.88
N LEU A 91 33.65 1.39 1.55
CA LEU A 91 32.57 1.71 0.62
C LEU A 91 31.38 0.73 0.77
N ALA A 92 31.64 -0.56 0.99
CA ALA A 92 30.59 -1.54 1.23
C ALA A 92 29.93 -1.40 2.62
N LEU A 93 30.67 -0.90 3.61
CA LEU A 93 30.16 -0.70 4.96
C LEU A 93 29.12 0.44 5.03
N VAL A 94 29.28 1.50 4.22
CA VAL A 94 28.36 2.64 4.19
C VAL A 94 26.89 2.22 3.94
N PRO A 95 26.53 1.54 2.84
CA PRO A 95 25.15 1.13 2.60
C PRO A 95 24.66 0.10 3.64
N ALA A 96 25.55 -0.71 4.22
CA ALA A 96 25.18 -1.65 5.28
C ALA A 96 24.76 -0.91 6.56
N LEU A 97 25.54 0.07 7.00
CA LEU A 97 25.23 0.91 8.16
C LEU A 97 23.96 1.74 7.92
N LEU A 98 23.81 2.33 6.74
CA LEU A 98 22.59 3.05 6.37
C LEU A 98 21.38 2.13 6.32
N GLY A 99 21.54 0.89 5.85
CA GLY A 99 20.49 -0.12 5.84
C GLY A 99 20.06 -0.52 7.27
N ILE A 100 21.02 -0.73 8.16
CA ILE A 100 20.76 -0.97 9.59
C ILE A 100 20.05 0.23 10.21
N GLN A 101 20.52 1.44 9.96
CA GLN A 101 19.90 2.66 10.48
C GLN A 101 18.48 2.84 9.94
N TYR A 102 18.22 2.50 8.68
CA TYR A 102 16.88 2.57 8.11
C TYR A 102 15.96 1.50 8.69
N TYR A 103 16.47 0.28 8.88
CA TYR A 103 15.70 -0.85 9.42
C TYR A 103 15.38 -0.70 10.91
N PHE A 104 16.36 -0.28 11.71
CA PHE A 104 16.22 -0.05 13.16
C PHE A 104 15.98 1.42 13.51
N GLY A 105 15.72 2.25 12.50
CA GLY A 105 15.39 3.65 12.69
C GLY A 105 14.00 3.82 13.32
N PRO A 106 13.53 5.07 13.47
CA PRO A 106 12.16 5.34 13.88
C PRO A 106 11.20 4.92 12.75
N TYR A 107 10.90 3.63 12.67
CA TYR A 107 9.82 3.11 11.87
C TYR A 107 8.53 3.34 12.64
N VAL A 108 7.71 4.28 12.15
CA VAL A 108 6.35 4.44 12.65
C VAL A 108 5.47 3.51 11.82
N LYS A 109 4.87 2.54 12.50
CA LYS A 109 3.95 1.59 11.89
C LYS A 109 2.60 2.28 11.69
N SER A 110 1.87 1.92 10.63
CA SER A 110 0.46 2.30 10.46
C SER A 110 -0.33 2.10 11.77
N GLU A 111 -1.16 3.09 12.08
CA GLU A 111 -1.95 3.21 13.31
C GLU A 111 -3.34 2.56 13.15
N TYR A 112 -3.43 1.52 12.30
CA TYR A 112 -4.66 0.78 12.04
C TYR A 112 -5.31 0.18 13.30
N ARG A 113 -4.48 -0.20 14.28
CA ARG A 113 -4.97 -0.77 15.54
C ARG A 113 -5.71 0.29 16.35
N GLU A 114 -5.17 1.49 16.41
CA GLU A 114 -5.71 2.63 17.14
C GLU A 114 -7.02 3.07 16.48
N MET A 115 -7.06 3.15 15.15
CA MET A 115 -8.29 3.38 14.38
C MET A 115 -9.35 2.31 14.68
N ALA A 116 -8.99 1.02 14.62
CA ALA A 116 -9.94 -0.07 14.87
C ALA A 116 -10.47 -0.06 16.31
N ALA A 117 -9.62 0.24 17.29
CA ALA A 117 -10.04 0.39 18.68
C ALA A 117 -11.03 1.56 18.86
N PHE A 118 -10.78 2.68 18.18
CA PHE A 118 -11.72 3.81 18.15
C PHE A 118 -13.05 3.42 17.51
N LEU A 119 -13.02 2.77 16.34
CA LEU A 119 -14.23 2.34 15.64
C LEU A 119 -15.06 1.37 16.50
N ALA A 120 -14.43 0.36 17.11
CA ALA A 120 -15.11 -0.59 17.99
C ALA A 120 -15.75 0.06 19.21
N ALA A 121 -15.15 1.13 19.75
CA ALA A 121 -15.66 1.84 20.92
C ALA A 121 -16.81 2.82 20.60
N ASN A 122 -16.89 3.32 19.36
CA ASN A 122 -17.83 4.39 18.98
C ASN A 122 -18.93 3.93 18.01
N ARG A 123 -18.82 2.76 17.39
CA ARG A 123 -19.87 2.26 16.50
C ARG A 123 -21.06 1.66 17.25
N HIS A 124 -22.24 1.81 16.70
CA HIS A 124 -23.39 1.00 17.08
C HIS A 124 -23.36 -0.34 16.31
N PRO A 125 -23.86 -1.47 16.88
CA PRO A 125 -23.93 -2.75 16.18
C PRO A 125 -24.69 -2.71 14.85
N ASP A 126 -25.69 -1.84 14.73
CA ASP A 126 -26.53 -1.69 13.53
C ASP A 126 -25.88 -0.84 12.42
N GLU A 127 -24.75 -0.19 12.68
CA GLU A 127 -24.04 0.60 11.67
C GLU A 127 -23.17 -0.28 10.78
N ALA A 128 -23.12 0.05 9.49
CA ALA A 128 -22.29 -0.67 8.53
C ALA A 128 -20.84 -0.17 8.55
N ILE A 129 -19.92 -1.05 8.16
CA ILE A 129 -18.51 -0.72 7.92
C ILE A 129 -18.19 -1.09 6.47
N MET A 130 -17.66 -0.13 5.72
CA MET A 130 -17.13 -0.33 4.37
C MET A 130 -15.62 -0.16 4.36
N LEU A 131 -14.93 -1.14 3.80
CA LEU A 131 -13.50 -1.07 3.50
C LEU A 131 -13.33 -0.53 2.08
N TYR A 132 -12.74 0.66 1.95
CA TYR A 132 -12.63 1.33 0.65
C TYR A 132 -11.67 0.64 -0.33
N ALA A 133 -10.81 -0.23 0.19
CA ALA A 133 -10.09 -1.21 -0.62
C ALA A 133 -10.20 -2.58 0.05
N PRO A 134 -10.55 -3.67 -0.66
CA PRO A 134 -10.74 -4.99 -0.05
C PRO A 134 -9.44 -5.57 0.54
N ARG A 135 -8.29 -5.02 0.14
CA ARG A 135 -6.95 -5.45 0.53
C ARG A 135 -6.74 -5.54 2.04
N GLN A 136 -7.37 -4.64 2.79
CA GLN A 136 -7.22 -4.54 4.24
C GLN A 136 -8.07 -5.54 5.03
N HIS A 137 -8.89 -6.37 4.39
CA HIS A 137 -9.88 -7.23 5.08
C HIS A 137 -9.28 -8.16 6.14
N LEU A 138 -8.05 -8.64 5.98
CA LEU A 138 -7.41 -9.47 7.01
C LEU A 138 -7.02 -8.65 8.24
N LEU A 139 -6.62 -7.39 8.06
CA LEU A 139 -6.38 -6.48 9.18
C LEU A 139 -7.70 -6.14 9.89
N ALA A 140 -8.74 -5.82 9.12
CA ALA A 140 -10.08 -5.55 9.65
C ALA A 140 -10.59 -6.75 10.47
N LYS A 141 -10.58 -7.97 9.90
CA LYS A 141 -10.97 -9.21 10.60
C LYS A 141 -10.15 -9.48 11.86
N TYR A 142 -8.86 -9.11 11.87
CA TYR A 142 -7.99 -9.31 13.02
C TYR A 142 -8.24 -8.31 14.16
N TYR A 143 -8.48 -7.04 13.83
CA TYR A 143 -8.65 -5.97 14.81
C TYR A 143 -10.10 -5.67 15.20
N LEU A 144 -11.07 -6.12 14.42
CA LEU A 144 -12.51 -5.98 14.65
C LEU A 144 -13.19 -7.37 14.64
N PRO A 145 -12.80 -8.30 15.55
CA PRO A 145 -13.28 -9.68 15.53
C PRO A 145 -14.79 -9.81 15.79
N GLU A 146 -15.43 -8.80 16.37
CA GLU A 146 -16.88 -8.74 16.63
C GLU A 146 -17.70 -8.38 15.38
N VAL A 147 -17.07 -7.90 14.32
CA VAL A 147 -17.74 -7.57 13.06
C VAL A 147 -17.78 -8.82 12.18
N ALA A 148 -19.00 -9.33 11.95
CA ALA A 148 -19.20 -10.54 11.15
C ALA A 148 -18.97 -10.29 9.64
N GLU A 149 -19.42 -9.13 9.15
CA GLU A 149 -19.44 -8.80 7.73
C GLU A 149 -18.95 -7.37 7.51
N PHE A 150 -18.13 -7.20 6.46
CA PHE A 150 -17.65 -5.90 6.00
C PHE A 150 -18.16 -5.68 4.58
N ALA A 151 -18.72 -4.51 4.31
CA ALA A 151 -18.90 -4.06 2.95
C ALA A 151 -17.53 -3.69 2.36
N THR A 152 -17.42 -3.73 1.04
CA THR A 152 -16.19 -3.40 0.32
C THR A 152 -16.49 -2.54 -0.90
N ALA A 153 -15.50 -1.76 -1.30
CA ALA A 153 -15.48 -1.07 -2.59
C ALA A 153 -14.21 -1.46 -3.36
N PRO A 154 -14.32 -2.06 -4.56
CA PRO A 154 -15.54 -2.60 -5.16
C PRO A 154 -16.17 -3.70 -4.29
N ALA A 155 -17.46 -3.96 -4.50
CA ALA A 155 -18.16 -5.04 -3.80
C ALA A 155 -17.62 -6.40 -4.25
N VAL A 156 -16.88 -7.06 -3.36
CA VAL A 156 -16.29 -8.39 -3.60
C VAL A 156 -16.38 -9.28 -2.36
N ASP A 157 -16.44 -10.59 -2.59
CA ASP A 157 -16.35 -11.58 -1.52
C ASP A 157 -14.97 -11.58 -0.87
N LEU A 158 -14.94 -11.53 0.47
CA LEU A 158 -13.70 -11.45 1.24
C LEU A 158 -13.17 -12.85 1.61
N PRO A 159 -12.10 -13.36 0.96
CA PRO A 159 -11.54 -14.66 1.29
C PRO A 159 -10.94 -14.69 2.72
N PRO A 160 -10.62 -15.88 3.25
CA PRO A 160 -9.90 -16.00 4.52
C PRO A 160 -8.38 -15.89 4.38
N PHE A 161 -7.85 -15.56 3.20
CA PHE A 161 -6.42 -15.54 2.91
C PHE A 161 -6.01 -14.40 1.96
N TRP A 162 -4.69 -14.13 1.91
CA TRP A 162 -4.05 -13.21 0.97
C TRP A 162 -3.48 -13.97 -0.24
N PRO A 163 -3.45 -13.40 -1.47
CA PRO A 163 -3.98 -12.10 -1.90
C PRO A 163 -5.45 -12.10 -2.30
N ILE A 164 -6.07 -10.92 -2.23
CA ILE A 164 -7.36 -10.67 -2.87
C ILE A 164 -7.15 -9.90 -4.17
N ASN A 165 -7.84 -10.33 -5.23
CA ASN A 165 -7.90 -9.60 -6.49
C ASN A 165 -9.20 -8.79 -6.51
N ALA A 166 -9.08 -7.48 -6.38
CA ALA A 166 -10.20 -6.56 -6.51
C ALA A 166 -10.14 -5.88 -7.90
N PRO A 167 -11.23 -5.86 -8.67
CA PRO A 167 -11.30 -5.04 -9.87
C PRO A 167 -11.29 -3.55 -9.51
N PRO A 168 -11.17 -2.64 -10.49
CA PRO A 168 -11.47 -1.24 -10.26
C PRO A 168 -12.93 -1.03 -9.84
N VAL A 169 -13.21 0.03 -9.09
CA VAL A 169 -14.55 0.49 -8.78
C VAL A 169 -15.25 0.93 -10.06
N VAL A 170 -16.47 0.42 -10.26
CA VAL A 170 -17.38 0.84 -11.33
C VAL A 170 -18.47 1.70 -10.69
N PRO A 171 -18.56 3.01 -11.00
CA PRO A 171 -19.51 3.93 -10.39
C PRO A 171 -20.96 3.43 -10.38
N GLU A 172 -21.43 2.89 -11.50
CA GLU A 172 -22.80 2.42 -11.70
C GLU A 172 -23.15 1.13 -10.95
N GLU A 173 -22.14 0.38 -10.49
CA GLU A 173 -22.36 -0.78 -9.61
C GLU A 173 -22.29 -0.36 -8.15
N MET A 174 -21.35 0.56 -7.85
CA MET A 174 -21.04 0.97 -6.49
C MET A 174 -22.08 1.93 -5.92
N ASP A 175 -22.74 2.75 -6.75
CA ASP A 175 -23.82 3.63 -6.30
C ASP A 175 -25.00 2.86 -5.69
N GLY A 176 -25.40 1.74 -6.30
CA GLY A 176 -26.46 0.86 -5.84
C GLY A 176 -26.13 0.21 -4.51
N VAL A 177 -24.89 -0.26 -4.35
CA VAL A 177 -24.39 -0.86 -3.10
C VAL A 177 -24.33 0.18 -1.99
N VAL A 178 -23.83 1.39 -2.25
CA VAL A 178 -23.82 2.49 -1.27
C VAL A 178 -25.25 2.84 -0.83
N GLN A 179 -26.17 2.97 -1.79
CA GLN A 179 -27.57 3.28 -1.51
C GLN A 179 -28.25 2.15 -0.71
N GLU A 180 -27.92 0.89 -0.97
CA GLU A 180 -28.42 -0.25 -0.22
C GLU A 180 -27.94 -0.24 1.23
N LEU A 181 -26.64 0.03 1.45
CA LEU A 181 -26.08 0.14 2.80
C LEU A 181 -26.72 1.30 3.57
N LEU A 182 -26.90 2.47 2.94
CA LEU A 182 -27.56 3.61 3.60
C LEU A 182 -29.04 3.32 3.88
N ARG A 183 -29.73 2.52 3.06
CA ARG A 183 -31.11 2.10 3.35
C ARG A 183 -31.20 1.09 4.48
N GLY A 184 -30.20 0.22 4.63
CA GLY A 184 -30.16 -0.84 5.65
C GLY A 184 -29.61 -0.39 7.00
N HIS A 185 -28.81 0.67 7.05
CA HIS A 185 -28.04 1.05 8.23
C HIS A 185 -28.17 2.55 8.55
N PRO A 186 -28.27 2.93 9.85
CA PRO A 186 -28.38 4.33 10.26
C PRO A 186 -27.12 5.15 9.96
N ALA A 187 -25.95 4.51 9.94
CA ALA A 187 -24.71 5.13 9.50
C ALA A 187 -23.80 4.11 8.81
N LEU A 188 -22.87 4.64 8.01
CA LEU A 188 -21.82 3.90 7.33
C LEU A 188 -20.46 4.47 7.75
N TRP A 189 -19.61 3.62 8.30
CA TRP A 189 -18.21 3.91 8.56
C TRP A 189 -17.36 3.52 7.36
N LEU A 190 -16.68 4.47 6.75
CA LEU A 190 -15.76 4.24 5.64
C LEU A 190 -14.32 4.22 6.14
N VAL A 191 -13.66 3.06 5.99
CA VAL A 191 -12.23 2.89 6.27
C VAL A 191 -11.43 3.10 4.99
N VAL A 192 -10.71 4.21 4.93
CA VAL A 192 -9.97 4.69 3.76
C VAL A 192 -8.50 4.30 3.90
N THR A 193 -8.05 3.40 3.03
CA THR A 193 -6.63 3.05 2.85
C THR A 193 -6.48 2.31 1.53
N ALA A 194 -5.40 2.57 0.80
CA ALA A 194 -5.07 1.92 -0.48
C ALA A 194 -6.17 2.05 -1.54
N GLU A 195 -6.93 3.16 -1.51
CA GLU A 195 -8.03 3.46 -2.42
C GLU A 195 -7.55 3.70 -3.87
N ASP A 196 -6.33 4.21 -4.03
CA ASP A 196 -5.69 4.47 -5.32
C ASP A 196 -5.52 3.21 -6.19
N GLU A 197 -5.59 2.04 -5.56
CA GLU A 197 -5.45 0.74 -6.20
C GLU A 197 -6.71 0.28 -6.95
N VAL A 198 -7.88 0.76 -6.53
CA VAL A 198 -9.18 0.33 -7.06
C VAL A 198 -10.06 1.50 -7.52
N ASP A 199 -9.89 2.69 -6.97
CA ASP A 199 -10.74 3.85 -7.25
C ASP A 199 -9.93 5.14 -7.42
N ALA A 200 -9.12 5.19 -8.48
CA ALA A 200 -8.31 6.37 -8.80
C ALA A 200 -9.14 7.67 -9.01
N GLY A 201 -10.46 7.55 -9.20
CA GLY A 201 -11.39 8.69 -9.35
C GLY A 201 -11.97 9.20 -8.03
N GLU A 202 -11.69 8.52 -6.92
CA GLU A 202 -12.29 8.75 -5.60
C GLU A 202 -13.84 8.75 -5.64
N PHE A 203 -14.45 7.88 -6.44
CA PHE A 203 -15.89 7.84 -6.64
C PHE A 203 -16.64 7.65 -5.33
N VAL A 204 -16.27 6.66 -4.51
CA VAL A 204 -16.99 6.31 -3.28
C VAL A 204 -17.15 7.47 -2.28
N PRO A 205 -16.08 8.16 -1.83
CA PRO A 205 -16.20 9.26 -0.88
C PRO A 205 -16.93 10.46 -1.50
N LYS A 206 -16.76 10.73 -2.80
CA LYS A 206 -17.49 11.79 -3.50
C LYS A 206 -18.98 11.50 -3.55
N TYR A 207 -19.34 10.26 -3.89
CA TYR A 207 -20.73 9.83 -3.95
C TYR A 207 -21.37 9.83 -2.56
N LEU A 208 -20.71 9.27 -1.55
CA LEU A 208 -21.18 9.31 -0.16
C LEU A 208 -21.39 10.73 0.35
N THR A 209 -20.51 11.67 0.00
CA THR A 209 -20.69 13.09 0.34
C THR A 209 -21.91 13.71 -0.35
N ALA A 210 -22.32 13.19 -1.50
CA ALA A 210 -23.50 13.67 -2.23
C ALA A 210 -24.82 13.07 -1.74
N VAL A 211 -24.79 11.86 -1.16
CA VAL A 211 -26.02 11.10 -0.82
C VAL A 211 -26.20 10.81 0.67
N ALA A 212 -25.24 11.18 1.50
CA ALA A 212 -25.28 11.01 2.95
C ALA A 212 -24.68 12.22 3.68
N TYR A 213 -24.90 12.29 4.99
CA TYR A 213 -24.36 13.36 5.82
C TYR A 213 -22.98 12.95 6.32
N LYS A 214 -21.95 13.56 5.74
CA LYS A 214 -20.57 13.37 6.19
C LYS A 214 -20.40 14.04 7.56
N GLU A 215 -20.06 13.24 8.56
CA GLU A 215 -19.65 13.75 9.87
C GLU A 215 -18.12 13.95 9.91
N THR A 216 -17.58 14.03 11.13
CA THR A 216 -16.14 14.14 11.36
C THR A 216 -15.41 12.94 10.76
N CYS A 217 -14.27 13.22 10.11
CA CYS A 217 -13.29 12.20 9.77
C CYS A 217 -12.14 12.28 10.77
N TRP A 218 -11.57 11.11 11.06
CA TRP A 218 -10.40 10.96 11.91
C TRP A 218 -9.27 10.39 11.07
N GLU A 219 -8.10 10.99 11.23
CA GLU A 219 -6.89 10.63 10.48
C GLU A 219 -5.90 9.95 11.42
N TRP A 220 -5.31 8.87 10.95
CA TRP A 220 -4.22 8.13 11.58
C TRP A 220 -3.11 7.88 10.56
N LEU A 221 -1.95 7.43 11.01
CA LEU A 221 -0.89 7.07 10.08
C LEU A 221 -1.34 5.93 9.14
N ASP A 222 -1.39 6.23 7.84
CA ASP A 222 -1.75 5.35 6.71
C ASP A 222 -3.22 4.87 6.65
N VAL A 223 -4.13 5.50 7.42
CA VAL A 223 -5.56 5.16 7.39
C VAL A 223 -6.44 6.32 7.88
N ASP A 224 -7.53 6.58 7.16
CA ASP A 224 -8.56 7.52 7.59
C ASP A 224 -9.88 6.78 7.86
N LEU A 225 -10.66 7.31 8.79
CA LEU A 225 -12.00 6.84 9.10
C LEU A 225 -12.98 7.99 8.98
N CYS A 226 -14.01 7.83 8.16
CA CYS A 226 -15.09 8.79 8.03
C CYS A 226 -16.42 8.15 8.37
N ARG A 227 -17.25 8.83 9.17
CA ARG A 227 -18.64 8.42 9.42
C ARG A 227 -19.59 9.18 8.51
N PHE A 228 -20.50 8.46 7.88
CA PHE A 228 -21.57 9.01 7.05
C PHE A 228 -22.91 8.58 7.62
N VAL A 229 -23.76 9.54 7.98
CA VAL A 229 -25.08 9.25 8.51
C VAL A 229 -26.10 9.15 7.39
N SER A 230 -26.91 8.09 7.43
CA SER A 230 -27.90 7.83 6.41
C SER A 230 -29.06 8.82 6.47
N PRO A 231 -29.48 9.39 5.33
CA PRO A 231 -30.69 10.22 5.28
C PRO A 231 -31.98 9.43 5.57
N HIS A 232 -31.97 8.10 5.43
CA HIS A 232 -33.17 7.27 5.59
C HIS A 232 -33.59 7.03 7.04
N PHE A 233 -32.66 7.22 7.98
CA PHE A 233 -32.90 7.02 9.42
C PHE A 233 -33.06 8.35 10.17
N GLN A 234 -33.03 9.46 9.45
CA GLN A 234 -33.19 10.77 10.05
C GLN A 234 -34.65 11.20 10.00
N THR A 235 -35.12 11.74 11.12
CA THR A 235 -36.44 12.35 11.20
C THR A 235 -36.23 13.87 11.18
N PRO A 236 -36.79 14.59 10.20
CA PRO A 236 -36.61 16.04 10.17
C PRO A 236 -37.28 16.68 11.39
N ASP A 237 -36.52 17.43 12.19
CA ASP A 237 -37.04 18.10 13.41
C ASP A 237 -38.11 19.13 13.07
N THR A 238 -37.92 19.87 11.98
CA THR A 238 -38.89 20.85 11.50
C THR A 238 -38.69 21.06 10.01
N THR A 239 -39.65 20.63 9.19
CA THR A 239 -39.70 20.99 7.77
C THR A 239 -40.36 22.35 7.63
N THR A 240 -39.57 23.36 7.30
CA THR A 240 -40.08 24.67 6.88
C THR A 240 -40.55 24.53 5.44
N ALA A 241 -41.85 24.72 5.17
CA ALA A 241 -42.34 24.82 3.81
C ALA A 241 -41.74 26.09 3.17
N LEU A 242 -41.10 25.90 2.03
CA LEU A 242 -40.57 26.97 1.19
C LEU A 242 -41.32 26.84 -0.14
N ASP A 243 -41.57 27.95 -0.81
CA ASP A 243 -42.12 27.97 -2.17
C ASP A 243 -41.26 28.93 -3.00
N GLU A 244 -39.94 28.82 -2.85
CA GLU A 244 -38.98 29.61 -3.60
C GLU A 244 -38.63 28.95 -4.93
N ARG A 245 -38.66 29.76 -5.99
CA ARG A 245 -38.28 29.35 -7.34
C ARG A 245 -36.85 29.76 -7.63
N PHE A 246 -36.02 28.81 -8.03
CA PHE A 246 -34.68 29.05 -8.54
C PHE A 246 -34.70 28.95 -10.07
N ASN A 247 -34.47 30.10 -10.73
CA ASN A 247 -34.41 30.23 -12.19
C ASN A 247 -35.65 29.71 -12.93
N ASP A 248 -36.85 29.73 -12.30
CA ASP A 248 -38.11 29.17 -12.84
C ASP A 248 -38.09 27.67 -13.19
N GLU A 249 -37.00 26.96 -12.91
CA GLU A 249 -36.81 25.54 -13.22
C GLU A 249 -36.93 24.63 -11.99
N LEU A 250 -36.59 25.16 -10.80
CA LEU A 250 -36.58 24.40 -9.54
C LEU A 250 -37.45 25.10 -8.49
N ILE A 251 -38.34 24.35 -7.84
CA ILE A 251 -39.12 24.82 -6.70
C ILE A 251 -38.57 24.14 -5.45
N LEU A 252 -38.04 24.94 -4.52
CA LEU A 252 -37.70 24.46 -3.20
C LEU A 252 -38.99 24.42 -2.38
N THR A 253 -39.59 23.23 -2.24
CA THR A 253 -40.86 23.00 -1.55
C THR A 253 -40.74 22.96 -0.02
N GLY A 254 -39.51 22.83 0.48
CA GLY A 254 -39.23 22.89 1.90
C GLY A 254 -37.76 22.65 2.21
N ALA A 255 -37.37 23.07 3.41
CA ALA A 255 -36.07 22.77 4.00
C ALA A 255 -36.28 22.29 5.42
N SER A 256 -35.55 21.26 5.82
CA SER A 256 -35.47 20.83 7.21
C SER A 256 -34.05 21.00 7.71
N ILE A 257 -33.92 21.48 8.94
CA ILE A 257 -32.68 21.35 9.68
C ILE A 257 -32.81 20.02 10.40
N MET A 258 -31.85 19.13 10.17
CA MET A 258 -31.75 17.91 10.94
C MET A 258 -30.74 18.14 12.06
N ALA A 259 -31.18 18.03 13.31
CA ALA A 259 -30.23 17.92 14.40
C ALA A 259 -29.49 16.58 14.27
N PRO A 260 -28.17 16.55 14.55
CA PRO A 260 -27.49 15.28 14.75
C PRO A 260 -28.19 14.51 15.88
N PRO A 261 -28.26 13.17 15.83
CA PRO A 261 -28.82 12.38 16.92
C PRO A 261 -28.11 12.77 18.24
N GLU A 262 -28.88 12.98 19.31
CA GLU A 262 -28.29 13.16 20.65
C GLU A 262 -27.55 11.87 21.01
N ASN A 263 -26.21 11.97 21.13
CA ASN A 263 -25.33 10.87 21.53
C ASN A 263 -25.58 10.43 22.99
#